data_AF-A0A392RFL3-F1
#
_entry.id   AF-A0A392RFL3-F1
#
_cell.length_a   1.000
_cell.length_b   1.000
_cell.length_c   1.000
_cell.angle_alpha   90.00
_cell.angle_beta   90.00
_cell.angle_gamma   90.00
#
_symmetry.space_group_name_H-M   'P 1'
#
loop_
_entity.id
_entity.type
_entity.pdbx_description
1 polymer ?
#
loop_
_entity_poly.entity_id
_entity_poly.type
_entity_poly.pdbx_seq_one_letter_code
_entity_poly.pdbx_strand_id
1 'polypeptide(L)'
;AGQDVLAVLHEVHDGIAGQHLGGRALTKKILRAEYYWPSMGQDTKDFLRRCEKCQIHGDMHNAPPSEMSSIITPWPFMRWGMDLLGPFKIAPGQLNT
;
A
#
# COMPACT_ATOMS: atom_id res chain seq x y z
N ALA A 1 11.20 12.89 -32.11
CA ALA A 1 10.70 11.57 -31.67
C ALA A 1 10.25 11.72 -30.22
N GLY A 2 8.94 11.75 -29.97
CA GLY A 2 8.43 11.88 -28.61
C GLY A 2 8.75 10.59 -27.85
N GLN A 3 9.58 10.67 -26.83
CA GLN A 3 9.83 9.55 -25.93
C GLN A 3 8.50 9.21 -25.24
N ASP A 4 8.03 7.98 -25.41
CA ASP A 4 6.86 7.50 -24.68
C ASP A 4 7.25 7.33 -23.20
N VAL A 5 6.76 8.25 -22.38
CA VAL A 5 7.01 8.30 -20.92
C VAL A 5 6.70 6.96 -20.26
N LEU A 6 5.64 6.27 -20.70
CA LEU A 6 5.26 4.97 -20.15
C LEU A 6 6.27 3.89 -20.52
N ALA A 7 6.79 3.90 -21.74
CA ALA A 7 7.81 2.94 -22.17
C ALA A 7 9.09 3.07 -21.34
N VAL A 8 9.55 4.31 -21.09
CA VAL A 8 10.73 4.56 -20.24
C VAL A 8 10.48 4.10 -18.79
N LEU A 9 9.31 4.42 -18.23
CA LEU A 9 8.96 4.01 -16.86
C LEU A 9 8.90 2.49 -16.74
N HIS A 10 8.26 1.82 -17.70
CA HIS A 10 8.13 0.35 -17.71
C HIS A 10 9.49 -0.32 -17.86
N GLU A 11 10.33 0.11 -18.80
CA GLU A 11 11.66 -0.50 -19.00
C GLU A 11 12.56 -0.35 -17.76
N VAL A 12 12.60 0.83 -17.16
CA VAL A 12 13.48 1.07 -15.99
C VAL A 12 12.95 0.42 -14.71
N HIS A 13 11.63 0.23 -14.60
CA HIS A 13 10.98 -0.36 -13.43
C HIS A 13 10.84 -1.89 -13.50
N ASP A 14 10.27 -2.40 -14.60
CA ASP A 14 9.89 -3.81 -14.82
C ASP A 14 10.79 -4.54 -15.82
N GLY A 15 11.69 -3.83 -16.53
CA GLY A 15 12.60 -4.43 -17.50
C GLY A 15 13.63 -5.37 -16.86
N ILE A 16 14.56 -5.87 -17.67
CA ILE A 16 15.56 -6.87 -17.25
C ILE A 16 16.43 -6.36 -16.07
N ALA A 17 16.70 -5.05 -16.05
CA ALA A 17 17.40 -4.37 -14.97
C ALA A 17 16.46 -3.63 -13.99
N GLY A 18 15.19 -4.01 -13.98
CA GLY A 18 14.15 -3.53 -13.08
C GLY A 18 14.43 -3.91 -11.64
N GLN A 19 14.33 -2.94 -10.73
CA GLN A 19 14.65 -3.11 -9.31
C GLN A 19 13.47 -2.73 -8.40
N HIS A 20 12.28 -2.51 -8.98
CA HIS A 20 11.10 -2.05 -8.26
C HIS A 20 11.35 -0.86 -7.31
N LEU A 21 12.19 0.09 -7.76
CA LEU A 21 12.61 1.23 -6.95
C LEU A 21 11.43 2.14 -6.58
N GLY A 22 11.46 2.68 -5.35
CA GLY A 22 10.54 3.72 -4.92
C GLY A 22 10.67 5.01 -5.76
N GLY A 23 9.63 5.85 -5.78
CA GLY A 23 9.49 6.89 -6.81
C GLY A 23 10.62 7.91 -6.89
N ARG A 24 11.19 8.31 -5.74
CA ARG A 24 12.36 9.20 -5.71
C ARG A 24 13.60 8.55 -6.31
N ALA A 25 13.82 7.26 -6.04
CA ALA A 25 14.97 6.52 -6.56
C ALA A 25 14.80 6.21 -8.05
N LEU A 26 13.60 5.81 -8.48
CA LEU A 26 13.28 5.59 -9.89
C LEU A 26 13.45 6.87 -10.72
N THR A 27 12.92 8.01 -10.23
CA THR A 27 13.12 9.31 -10.90
C THR A 27 14.60 9.66 -11.08
N LYS A 28 15.43 9.44 -10.04
CA LYS A 28 16.88 9.67 -10.12
C LYS A 28 17.58 8.72 -11.09
N LYS A 29 17.15 7.45 -11.17
CA LYS A 29 17.69 6.46 -12.11
C LYS A 29 17.39 6.86 -13.56
N ILE A 30 16.17 7.28 -13.82
CA ILE A 30 15.74 7.78 -15.14
C ILE A 30 16.54 9.03 -15.53
N LEU A 31 16.71 9.98 -14.60
CA LEU A 31 17.50 11.20 -14.84
C LEU A 31 18.98 10.88 -15.14
N ARG A 32 19.56 9.87 -14.47
CA ARG A 32 20.92 9.39 -14.74
C ARG A 32 21.06 8.66 -16.07
N ALA A 33 19.97 8.12 -16.59
CA ALA A 33 19.91 7.54 -17.93
C ALA A 33 19.63 8.60 -19.02
N GLU A 34 19.81 9.88 -18.69
CA GLU A 34 19.69 11.02 -19.61
C GLU A 34 18.27 11.27 -20.14
N TYR A 35 17.24 10.69 -19.52
CA TYR A 35 15.85 11.03 -19.79
C TYR A 35 15.37 12.13 -18.84
N TYR A 36 14.68 13.12 -19.40
CA TYR A 36 14.10 14.20 -18.62
C TYR A 36 12.74 14.61 -19.18
N TRP A 37 11.81 14.85 -18.28
CA TRP A 37 10.58 15.58 -18.57
C TRP A 37 10.07 16.27 -17.29
N PRO A 38 9.40 17.43 -17.39
CA PRO A 38 9.05 18.25 -16.22
C PRO A 38 8.20 17.53 -15.16
N SER A 39 7.30 16.63 -15.57
CA SER A 39 6.40 15.90 -14.68
C SER A 39 6.96 14.55 -14.16
N MET A 40 8.22 14.21 -14.47
CA MET A 40 8.76 12.85 -14.20
C MET A 40 8.65 12.39 -12.76
N GLY A 41 8.79 13.30 -11.80
CA GLY A 41 8.64 12.98 -10.38
C GLY A 41 7.21 12.59 -10.01
N GLN A 42 6.21 13.19 -10.65
CA GLN A 42 4.81 12.86 -10.43
C GLN A 42 4.41 11.60 -11.21
N ASP A 43 4.80 11.50 -12.48
CA ASP A 43 4.51 10.35 -13.33
C ASP A 43 5.11 9.06 -12.76
N THR A 44 6.32 9.14 -12.22
CA THR A 44 6.96 8.00 -11.53
C THR A 44 6.16 7.56 -10.30
N LYS A 45 5.62 8.50 -9.50
CA LYS A 45 4.78 8.14 -8.34
C LYS A 45 3.48 7.49 -8.77
N ASP A 46 2.82 8.03 -9.79
CA ASP A 46 1.53 7.53 -10.26
C ASP A 46 1.67 6.17 -10.97
N PHE A 47 2.78 5.94 -11.66
CA PHE A 47 3.15 4.64 -12.20
C PHE A 47 3.33 3.60 -11.08
N LEU A 48 4.12 3.92 -10.04
CA LEU A 48 4.37 3.01 -8.92
C LEU A 48 3.12 2.71 -8.07
N ARG A 49 2.20 3.67 -7.95
CA ARG A 49 0.90 3.45 -7.29
C ARG A 49 0.08 2.35 -7.97
N ARG A 50 0.29 2.11 -9.26
CA ARG A 50 -0.42 1.10 -10.06
C ARG A 50 0.35 -0.23 -10.15
N CYS A 51 1.61 -0.27 -9.71
CA CYS A 51 2.41 -1.50 -9.73
C CYS A 51 1.98 -2.44 -8.59
N GLU A 52 1.30 -3.53 -8.94
CA GLU A 52 0.82 -4.54 -8.00
C GLU A 52 1.95 -5.14 -7.15
N LYS A 53 3.08 -5.47 -7.76
CA LYS A 53 4.25 -6.01 -7.05
C LYS A 53 4.75 -5.04 -5.97
N CYS A 54 4.79 -3.74 -6.28
CA CYS A 54 5.18 -2.72 -5.30
C CYS A 54 4.10 -2.50 -4.23
N GLN A 55 2.82 -2.67 -4.53
CA GLN A 55 1.74 -2.58 -3.54
C GLN A 55 1.78 -3.74 -2.55
N ILE A 56 2.02 -4.97 -3.04
CA ILE A 56 2.04 -6.17 -2.20
C ILE A 56 3.30 -6.23 -1.32
N HIS A 57 4.46 -5.87 -1.87
CA HIS A 57 5.75 -6.07 -1.21
C HIS A 57 6.38 -4.77 -0.69
N GLY A 58 5.76 -3.62 -0.95
CA GLY A 58 6.27 -2.34 -0.48
C GLY A 58 6.18 -2.23 1.04
N ASP A 59 7.20 -1.63 1.65
CA ASP A 59 7.20 -1.36 3.09
C ASP A 59 6.00 -0.49 3.45
N MET A 60 5.03 -1.07 4.16
CA MET A 60 3.98 -0.31 4.81
C MET A 60 4.59 0.47 5.97
N HIS A 61 4.28 1.76 6.04
CA HIS A 61 4.56 2.55 7.22
C HIS A 61 3.63 2.09 8.36
N ASN A 62 4.07 1.05 9.06
CA ASN A 62 3.38 0.50 10.23
C ASN A 62 3.68 1.32 11.47
N ALA A 63 3.51 2.65 11.41
CA ALA A 63 3.54 3.44 12.63
C ALA A 63 2.37 3.00 13.52
N PRO A 64 2.59 2.88 14.83
CA PRO A 64 1.50 2.57 15.75
C PRO A 64 0.40 3.63 15.58
N PRO A 65 -0.88 3.21 15.54
CA PRO A 65 -1.99 4.16 15.56
C PRO A 65 -1.84 5.09 16.77
N SER A 66 -2.16 6.38 16.59
CA SER A 66 -2.34 7.26 17.72
C SER A 66 -3.47 6.74 18.61
N GLU A 67 -3.36 6.91 19.94
CA GLU A 67 -4.45 6.56 20.85
C GLU A 67 -5.74 7.28 20.44
N MET A 68 -6.79 6.51 20.19
CA MET A 68 -8.12 7.05 19.95
C MET A 68 -8.75 7.40 21.28
N SER A 69 -9.18 8.65 21.47
CA SER A 69 -9.97 9.02 22.64
C SER A 69 -11.38 8.43 22.53
N SER A 70 -11.81 7.73 23.57
CA SER A 70 -13.18 7.23 23.65
C SER A 70 -14.15 8.39 23.87
N ILE A 71 -15.21 8.46 23.07
CA ILE A 71 -16.33 9.36 23.36
C ILE A 71 -17.06 8.80 24.59
N ILE A 72 -16.97 9.50 25.71
CA ILE A 72 -17.73 9.19 26.92
C ILE A 72 -19.19 9.54 26.65
N THR A 73 -20.08 8.56 26.69
CA THR A 73 -21.51 8.78 26.54
C THR A 73 -22.15 9.02 27.91
N PRO A 74 -22.95 10.10 28.10
CA PRO A 74 -23.50 10.46 29.41
C PRO A 74 -24.62 9.53 29.90
N TRP A 75 -25.15 8.66 29.05
CA TRP A 75 -26.29 7.79 29.37
C TRP A 75 -25.93 6.31 29.30
N PRO A 76 -26.39 5.48 30.25
CA PRO A 76 -26.28 4.04 30.14
C PRO A 76 -26.97 3.56 28.86
N PHE A 77 -26.36 2.61 28.15
CA PHE A 77 -26.80 2.03 26.86
C PHE A 77 -26.71 2.92 25.60
N MET A 78 -26.16 4.14 25.69
CA MET A 78 -26.03 5.01 24.50
C MET A 78 -25.07 4.45 23.44
N ARG A 79 -24.10 3.62 23.84
CA ARG A 79 -23.21 2.89 22.93
C ARG A 79 -22.80 1.57 23.55
N TRP A 80 -22.84 0.50 22.77
CA TRP A 80 -22.34 -0.81 23.15
C TRP A 80 -21.59 -1.41 21.96
N GLY A 81 -20.58 -2.22 22.25
CA GLY A 81 -19.84 -2.99 21.26
C GLY A 81 -20.05 -4.47 21.53
N MET A 82 -20.25 -5.24 20.46
CA MET A 82 -20.20 -6.70 20.51
C MET A 82 -18.93 -7.13 19.80
N ASP A 83 -18.20 -8.05 20.41
CA ASP A 83 -17.08 -8.73 19.78
C ASP A 83 -17.25 -10.24 19.99
N LEU A 84 -16.81 -11.01 19.00
CA LEU A 84 -16.82 -12.46 19.08
C LEU A 84 -15.49 -12.93 19.66
N LEU A 85 -15.56 -13.57 20.82
CA LEU A 85 -14.40 -14.28 21.35
C LEU A 85 -14.22 -15.61 20.61
N GLY A 86 -12.99 -16.08 20.52
CA GLY A 86 -12.68 -17.38 19.92
C GLY A 86 -11.18 -17.62 19.77
N PRO A 87 -10.76 -18.83 19.37
CA PRO A 87 -11.58 -20.01 19.03
C PRO A 87 -12.11 -20.75 20.28
N PHE A 88 -13.36 -21.20 20.24
CA PHE A 88 -13.97 -22.01 21.29
C PHE A 88 -13.89 -23.51 20.98
N LYS A 89 -14.01 -24.34 22.02
CA LYS A 89 -14.22 -25.78 21.84
C LYS A 89 -15.57 -26.01 21.16
N ILE A 90 -15.66 -27.08 20.36
CA ILE A 90 -16.92 -27.49 19.72
C ILE A 90 -17.99 -27.64 20.79
N ALA A 91 -19.09 -26.91 20.65
CA ALA A 91 -20.21 -27.01 21.57
C ALA A 91 -20.87 -28.40 21.41
N PRO A 92 -21.40 -29.00 22.48
CA PRO A 92 -22.07 -30.30 22.40
C PRO A 92 -23.18 -30.37 21.33
N GLY A 93 -23.88 -29.25 21.06
CA GLY A 93 -24.91 -29.16 20.03
C GLY A 93 -24.39 -29.09 18.58
N GLN A 94 -23.06 -29.04 18.38
CA GLN A 94 -22.41 -29.12 17.07
C GLN A 94 -21.75 -30.48 16.83
N LEU A 95 -21.89 -31.42 17.76
CA LEU A 95 -21.49 -32.81 17.53
C LEU A 95 -22.61 -33.47 16.70
N ASN A 96 -22.30 -33.87 15.47
CA ASN A 96 -23.19 -34.68 14.64
C ASN A 96 -23.26 -36.11 15.21
N THR A 97 -23.95 -36.29 16.34
CA THR A 97 -24.36 -37.61 16.85
C THR A 97 -25.67 -38.05 16.22
#